data_AF-A0A2A6FNK2-F1
#
_entry.id   AF-A0A2A6FNK2-F1
#
_cell.length_a   1.000
_cell.length_b   1.000
_cell.length_c   1.000
_cell.angle_alpha   90.00
_cell.angle_beta   90.00
_cell.angle_gamma   90.00
#
_symmetry.space_group_name_H-M   'P 1'
#
loop_
_entity.id
_entity.type
_entity.pdbx_description
1 polymer ?
#
loop_
_entity_poly.entity_id
_entity_poly.type
_entity_poly.pdbx_seq_one_letter_code
_entity_poly.pdbx_strand_id
1 'polypeptide(L)'
;MRSRWVDSERGSVTAELAVTLPAVALVLAACLTGVRLVGDNVRLVDAAADAARALGRGESEETASAIVARVYGSAALAVTSVDSYVCVTLTATGSGILPGIQLSAQSCALTGGL
;
A
#
# COMPACT_ATOMS: atom_id res chain seq x y z
N MET A 1 25.52 52.69 22.19
CA MET A 1 25.09 51.79 21.08
C MET A 1 25.18 50.36 21.59
N ARG A 2 24.06 49.77 22.00
CA ARG A 2 24.00 48.38 22.51
C ARG A 2 23.69 47.43 21.34
N SER A 3 24.51 46.40 21.21
CA SER A 3 24.54 45.42 20.13
C SER A 3 23.25 44.60 20.02
N ARG A 4 22.43 44.89 19.00
CA ARG A 4 21.29 44.05 18.58
C ARG A 4 21.71 42.70 17.97
N TRP A 5 23.00 42.51 17.71
CA TRP A 5 23.54 41.35 16.99
C TRP A 5 23.60 40.07 17.84
N VAL A 6 23.89 40.17 19.15
CA VAL A 6 24.04 39.02 20.06
C VAL A 6 22.72 38.29 20.37
N ASP A 7 21.58 38.98 20.22
CA ASP A 7 20.25 38.37 20.35
C ASP A 7 19.81 37.70 19.05
N SER A 8 20.28 38.21 17.90
CA SER A 8 19.93 37.68 16.57
C SER A 8 20.52 36.28 16.35
N GLU A 9 21.72 36.00 16.84
CA GLU A 9 22.36 34.68 16.73
C GLU A 9 21.70 33.63 17.64
N ARG A 10 21.25 34.01 18.84
CA ARG A 10 20.53 33.10 19.75
C ARG A 10 19.12 32.75 19.24
N GLY A 11 18.44 33.72 18.62
CA GLY A 11 17.15 33.55 17.95
C GLY A 11 17.23 32.78 16.62
N SER A 12 18.31 32.95 15.86
CA SER A 12 18.52 32.21 14.59
C SER A 12 18.64 30.71 14.81
N VAL A 13 19.46 30.27 15.78
CA VAL A 13 19.64 28.83 16.07
C VAL A 13 18.32 28.18 16.52
N THR A 14 17.52 28.89 17.31
CA THR A 14 16.20 28.39 17.75
C THR A 14 15.16 28.44 16.63
N ALA A 15 15.19 29.45 15.75
CA ALA A 15 14.33 29.53 14.58
C ALA A 15 14.65 28.46 13.53
N GLU A 16 15.93 28.17 13.29
CA GLU A 16 16.37 27.11 12.39
C GLU A 16 15.96 25.74 12.92
N LEU A 17 16.12 25.48 14.22
CA LEU A 17 15.66 24.23 14.83
C LEU A 17 14.13 24.11 14.79
N ALA A 18 13.41 25.21 15.00
CA ALA A 18 11.94 25.24 14.97
C ALA A 18 11.36 24.89 13.60
N VAL A 19 12.09 25.13 12.51
CA VAL A 19 11.66 24.78 11.15
C VAL A 19 12.24 23.45 10.67
N THR A 20 13.49 23.13 11.04
CA THR A 20 14.15 21.89 10.63
C THR A 20 13.53 20.65 11.27
N LEU A 21 13.19 20.70 12.57
CA LEU A 21 12.60 19.54 13.25
C LEU A 21 11.25 19.12 12.64
N PRO A 22 10.27 20.02 12.39
CA PRO A 22 9.05 19.66 11.67
C PRO A 22 9.32 19.17 10.25
N ALA A 23 10.27 19.75 9.53
CA ALA A 23 10.62 19.31 8.18
C ALA A 23 11.16 17.87 8.18
N VAL A 24 12.06 17.53 9.10
CA VAL A 24 12.58 16.17 9.26
C VAL A 24 11.45 15.21 9.66
N ALA A 25 10.59 15.61 10.59
CA ALA A 25 9.44 14.81 10.99
C ALA A 25 8.49 14.52 9.81
N LEU A 26 8.23 15.50 8.94
CA LEU A 26 7.42 15.32 7.74
C LEU A 26 8.08 14.36 6.74
N VAL A 27 9.39 14.46 6.53
CA VAL A 27 10.14 13.53 5.66
C VAL A 27 10.07 12.11 6.20
N LEU A 28 10.29 11.92 7.52
CA LEU A 28 10.17 10.60 8.15
C LEU A 28 8.75 10.04 8.04
N ALA A 29 7.73 10.87 8.27
CA ALA A 29 6.33 10.47 8.10
C ALA A 29 6.04 10.05 6.65
N ALA A 30 6.57 10.78 5.66
CA ALA A 30 6.45 10.41 4.25
C ALA A 30 7.14 9.09 3.94
N CYS A 31 8.36 8.86 4.44
CA CYS A 31 9.08 7.59 4.27
C CYS A 31 8.32 6.41 4.88
N LEU A 32 7.85 6.54 6.13
CA LEU A 32 7.07 5.49 6.80
C LEU A 32 5.76 5.19 6.06
N THR A 33 5.10 6.23 5.55
CA THR A 33 3.89 6.09 4.73
C THR A 33 4.20 5.33 3.43
N GLY A 34 5.33 5.63 2.77
CA GLY A 34 5.79 4.90 1.59
C GLY A 34 6.04 3.41 1.89
N VAL A 35 6.73 3.10 2.99
CA VAL A 35 6.96 1.71 3.41
C VAL A 35 5.64 0.98 3.68
N ARG A 36 4.67 1.66 4.32
CA ARG A 36 3.33 1.10 4.57
C ARG A 36 2.62 0.76 3.26
N LEU A 37 2.60 1.68 2.29
CA LEU A 37 1.98 1.49 0.98
C LEU A 37 2.59 0.30 0.21
N VAL A 38 3.92 0.16 0.25
CA VAL A 38 4.59 -0.97 -0.38
C VAL A 38 4.19 -2.29 0.30
N GLY A 39 4.12 -2.31 1.64
CA GLY A 39 3.66 -3.49 2.38
C GLY A 39 2.21 -3.88 2.05
N ASP A 40 1.31 -2.90 1.94
CA ASP A 40 -0.08 -3.14 1.53
C ASP A 40 -0.17 -3.64 0.09
N ASN A 41 0.66 -3.12 -0.82
CA ASN A 41 0.74 -3.59 -2.20
C ASN A 41 1.22 -5.04 -2.29
N VAL A 42 2.28 -5.42 -1.55
CA VAL A 42 2.78 -6.81 -1.51
C VAL A 42 1.70 -7.77 -1.03
N ARG A 43 0.98 -7.41 0.05
CA ARG A 43 -0.14 -8.23 0.56
C ARG A 43 -1.27 -8.39 -0.46
N LEU A 44 -1.56 -7.35 -1.23
CA LEU A 44 -2.58 -7.38 -2.28
C LEU A 44 -2.15 -8.29 -3.45
N VAL A 45 -0.88 -8.25 -3.83
CA VAL A 45 -0.31 -9.13 -4.86
C VAL A 45 -0.31 -10.59 -4.40
N ASP A 46 0.09 -10.86 -3.16
CA ASP A 46 0.08 -12.22 -2.59
C ASP A 46 -1.35 -12.79 -2.56
N ALA A 47 -2.33 -11.99 -2.13
CA ALA A 47 -3.74 -12.40 -2.13
C ALA A 47 -4.26 -12.68 -3.54
N ALA A 48 -3.90 -11.86 -4.54
CA ALA A 48 -4.28 -12.09 -5.93
C ALA A 48 -3.65 -13.38 -6.48
N ALA A 49 -2.40 -13.64 -6.13
CA ALA A 49 -1.70 -14.86 -6.54
C ALA A 49 -2.30 -16.12 -5.91
N ASP A 50 -2.65 -16.07 -4.62
CA ASP A 50 -3.29 -17.20 -3.93
C ASP A 50 -4.69 -17.48 -4.46
N ALA A 51 -5.48 -16.44 -4.71
CA ALA A 51 -6.79 -16.56 -5.35
C ALA A 51 -6.68 -17.13 -6.78
N ALA A 52 -5.73 -16.63 -7.59
CA ALA A 52 -5.51 -17.14 -8.94
C ALA A 52 -5.11 -18.62 -8.93
N ARG A 53 -4.21 -19.03 -8.03
CA ARG A 53 -3.81 -20.45 -7.87
C ARG A 53 -4.97 -21.33 -7.41
N ALA A 54 -5.78 -20.87 -6.46
CA ALA A 54 -6.97 -21.59 -6.02
C ALA A 54 -7.93 -21.84 -7.18
N LEU A 55 -8.25 -20.81 -7.95
CA LEU A 55 -9.11 -20.92 -9.14
C LEU A 55 -8.46 -21.79 -10.24
N GLY A 56 -7.14 -21.71 -10.41
CA GLY A 56 -6.40 -22.53 -11.37
C GLY A 56 -6.47 -24.03 -11.06
N ARG A 57 -6.61 -24.38 -9.77
CA ARG A 57 -6.88 -25.76 -9.30
C ARG A 57 -8.34 -26.18 -9.45
N GLY A 58 -9.23 -25.29 -9.89
CA GLY A 58 -10.66 -25.53 -10.02
C GLY A 58 -11.44 -25.33 -8.72
N GLU A 59 -10.89 -24.60 -7.72
CA GLU A 59 -11.67 -24.18 -6.56
C GLU A 59 -12.73 -23.13 -6.96
N SER A 60 -13.76 -22.97 -6.13
CA SER A 60 -14.86 -22.03 -6.40
C SER A 60 -14.46 -20.57 -6.17
N GLU A 61 -15.14 -19.64 -6.84
CA GLU A 61 -14.99 -18.19 -6.60
C GLU A 61 -15.33 -17.79 -5.16
N GLU A 62 -16.23 -18.52 -4.49
CA GLU A 62 -16.53 -18.33 -3.06
C GLU A 62 -15.30 -18.63 -2.19
N THR A 63 -14.53 -19.67 -2.53
CA THR A 63 -13.29 -20.00 -1.81
C THR A 63 -12.23 -18.92 -2.06
N ALA A 64 -12.07 -18.48 -3.30
CA ALA A 64 -11.15 -17.41 -3.66
C ALA A 64 -11.51 -16.07 -2.96
N SER A 65 -12.79 -15.70 -2.93
CA SER A 65 -13.25 -14.49 -2.22
C SER A 65 -13.08 -14.59 -0.70
N ALA A 66 -13.25 -15.78 -0.10
CA ALA A 66 -12.97 -15.99 1.32
C ALA A 66 -11.48 -15.83 1.67
N ILE A 67 -10.57 -16.27 0.78
CA ILE A 67 -9.12 -16.04 0.91
C ILE A 67 -8.83 -14.54 0.87
N VAL A 68 -9.37 -13.83 -0.12
CA VAL A 68 -9.19 -12.38 -0.27
C VAL A 68 -9.77 -11.62 0.92
N ALA A 69 -10.95 -12.00 1.41
CA ALA A 69 -11.57 -11.35 2.57
C ALA A 69 -10.73 -11.50 3.85
N ARG A 70 -10.01 -12.62 4.01
CA ARG A 70 -9.11 -12.86 5.15
C ARG A 70 -7.85 -11.99 5.09
N VAL A 71 -7.33 -11.73 3.89
CA VAL A 71 -6.09 -10.94 3.70
C VAL A 71 -6.39 -9.44 3.61
N TYR A 72 -7.46 -9.08 2.90
CA TYR A 72 -7.84 -7.70 2.59
C TYR A 72 -9.38 -7.56 2.47
N GLY A 73 -10.05 -7.48 3.62
CA GLY A 73 -11.52 -7.57 3.76
C GLY A 73 -12.38 -6.58 2.96
N SER A 74 -11.79 -5.50 2.43
CA SER A 74 -12.49 -4.50 1.62
C SER A 74 -12.05 -4.47 0.15
N ALA A 75 -11.23 -5.43 -0.30
CA ALA A 75 -10.79 -5.47 -1.68
C ALA A 75 -11.89 -6.00 -2.61
N ALA A 76 -12.13 -5.30 -3.72
CA ALA A 76 -12.97 -5.78 -4.80
C ALA A 76 -12.22 -6.85 -5.60
N LEU A 77 -12.86 -8.01 -5.75
CA LEU A 77 -12.36 -9.14 -6.54
C LEU A 77 -12.99 -9.12 -7.93
N ALA A 78 -12.15 -9.18 -8.97
CA ALA A 78 -12.58 -9.42 -10.34
C ALA A 78 -11.81 -10.63 -10.90
N VAL A 79 -12.55 -11.62 -11.39
CA VAL A 79 -11.99 -12.83 -11.99
C VAL A 79 -12.19 -12.75 -13.50
N THR A 80 -11.18 -13.14 -14.27
CA THR A 80 -11.26 -13.20 -15.73
C THR A 80 -10.55 -14.45 -16.21
N SER A 81 -11.26 -15.31 -16.93
CA SER A 81 -10.67 -16.45 -17.63
C SER A 81 -10.23 -16.03 -19.03
N VAL A 82 -8.98 -16.31 -19.37
CA VAL A 82 -8.38 -16.02 -20.68
C VAL A 82 -7.70 -17.30 -21.17
N ASP A 83 -8.28 -17.94 -22.19
CA ASP A 83 -7.80 -19.21 -22.74
C ASP A 83 -7.60 -20.29 -21.67
N SER A 84 -6.33 -20.63 -21.37
CA SER A 84 -5.93 -21.60 -20.35
C SER A 84 -5.44 -20.95 -19.06
N TYR A 85 -5.73 -19.66 -18.84
CA TYR A 85 -5.36 -18.92 -17.63
C TYR A 85 -6.60 -18.38 -16.92
N VAL A 86 -6.53 -18.35 -15.60
CA VAL A 86 -7.45 -17.59 -14.75
C VAL A 86 -6.69 -16.45 -14.10
N CYS A 87 -7.13 -15.24 -14.40
CA CYS A 87 -6.57 -14.01 -13.87
C CYS A 87 -7.47 -13.46 -12.77
N VAL A 88 -6.86 -13.07 -11.67
CA VAL A 88 -7.51 -12.41 -10.55
C VAL A 88 -6.97 -11.00 -10.44
N THR A 89 -7.88 -10.03 -10.46
CA THR A 89 -7.59 -8.63 -10.22
C THR A 89 -8.22 -8.22 -8.89
N LEU A 90 -7.39 -7.70 -7.99
CA LEU A 90 -7.84 -7.13 -6.72
C LEU A 90 -7.68 -5.63 -6.76
N THR A 91 -8.72 -4.93 -6.30
CA THR A 91 -8.70 -3.48 -6.16
C THR A 91 -9.03 -3.11 -4.73
N ALA A 92 -8.14 -2.38 -4.07
CA ALA A 92 -8.32 -1.92 -2.70
C ALA A 92 -8.13 -0.41 -2.63
N THR A 93 -8.87 0.24 -1.73
CA THR A 93 -8.60 1.62 -1.35
C THR A 93 -7.60 1.65 -0.20
N GLY A 94 -6.67 2.60 -0.25
CA GLY A 94 -5.77 2.90 0.84
C GLY A 94 -6.55 3.23 2.12
N SER A 95 -5.97 2.96 3.28
CA SER A 95 -6.58 3.24 4.58
C SER A 95 -5.80 4.31 5.34
N GLY A 96 -6.43 4.90 6.36
CA GLY A 96 -5.79 5.92 7.21
C GLY A 96 -5.58 7.26 6.49
N ILE A 97 -4.32 7.67 6.34
CA ILE A 97 -3.93 9.01 5.83
C ILE A 97 -4.09 9.11 4.29
N LEU A 98 -4.25 7.98 3.61
CA LEU A 98 -4.31 7.90 2.14
C LEU A 98 -5.59 7.24 1.61
N PRO A 99 -6.80 7.69 2.04
CA PRO A 99 -8.06 7.05 1.66
C PRO A 99 -8.41 7.20 0.17
N GLY A 100 -7.78 8.15 -0.53
CA GLY A 100 -8.00 8.42 -1.94
C GLY A 100 -7.09 7.64 -2.89
N ILE A 101 -6.13 6.85 -2.40
CA ILE A 101 -5.24 6.07 -3.25
C ILE A 101 -5.89 4.71 -3.54
N GLN A 102 -6.02 4.36 -4.82
CA GLN A 102 -6.44 3.03 -5.23
C GLN A 102 -5.20 2.17 -5.51
N LEU A 103 -5.16 0.99 -4.90
CA LEU A 103 -4.18 -0.05 -5.12
C LEU A 103 -4.86 -1.11 -5.98
N SER A 104 -4.26 -1.44 -7.12
CA SER A 104 -4.71 -2.53 -7.98
C SER A 104 -3.57 -3.51 -8.17
N ALA A 105 -3.87 -4.80 -8.05
CA ALA A 105 -2.92 -5.88 -8.29
C ALA A 105 -3.61 -6.97 -9.11
N GLN A 106 -2.87 -7.54 -10.07
CA GLN A 106 -3.35 -8.61 -10.92
C GLN A 106 -2.35 -9.77 -10.91
N SER A 107 -2.87 -11.00 -10.83
CA SER A 107 -2.08 -12.22 -10.99
C SER A 107 -2.86 -13.24 -11.80
N CYS A 108 -2.16 -14.02 -12.63
CA CYS A 108 -2.76 -15.08 -13.44
C CYS A 108 -2.13 -16.43 -13.12
N ALA A 109 -2.94 -17.48 -13.14
CA ALA A 109 -2.50 -18.87 -12.97
C ALA A 109 -3.04 -19.71 -14.13
N LEU A 110 -2.32 -20.77 -14.49
CA LEU A 110 -2.77 -21.72 -15.50
C LEU A 110 -3.95 -22.53 -14.95
N THR A 111 -5.03 -22.60 -15.72
CA THR A 111 -6.21 -23.42 -15.44
C THR A 111 -5.88 -24.88 -15.75
N GLY A 112 -6.03 -25.76 -14.76
CA GLY A 112 -5.84 -27.21 -14.95
C GLY A 112 -4.40 -27.71 -14.81
N GLY A 113 -3.51 -26.94 -14.19
CA GLY A 113 -2.16 -27.38 -13.85
C GLY A 113 -2.16 -28.44 -12.75
N LEU A 114 -2.25 -29.71 -13.14
CA LEU A 114 -1.81 -30.88 -12.38
C LEU A 114 -0.44 -31.34 -12.89
#